data_AF-A0A1D6GVH9-F1
#
_entry.id   AF-A0A1D6GVH9-F1
#
_cell.length_a   1.000
_cell.length_b   1.000
_cell.length_c   1.000
_cell.angle_alpha   90.00
_cell.angle_beta   90.00
_cell.angle_gamma   90.00
#
_symmetry.space_group_name_H-M   'P 1'
#
loop_
_entity.id
_entity.type
_entity.pdbx_description
1 polymer ?
#
loop_
_entity_poly.entity_id
_entity_poly.type
_entity_poly.pdbx_seq_one_letter_code
_entity_poly.pdbx_strand_id
1 'polypeptide(L)'
;MGTSAQESPLWKRIDDAEYYLVSGSFDQAVLTALSVADEIHMASLESASDQDELLEMLESAGMVLVQALKELRRASEMFAQLKMMFGSVPSVPARVFLTGATIQMAEGSISDLRPIFEEYLANWRYTDDEVYVFDGGNDSTSNGFVVKSIMSTGQYFEVAELYTVTFLCIVSQDSETAISWAEKAHLTEQSRQVFFFCKRYLIILLQHKNLSVPLC
;
A
#
# COMPACT_ATOMS: atom_id res chain seq x y z
N MET A 1 -5.12 13.90 40.72
CA MET A 1 -6.29 13.78 39.83
C MET A 1 -5.74 13.61 38.43
N GLY A 2 -5.69 12.37 37.95
CA GLY A 2 -5.18 12.07 36.61
C GLY A 2 -6.26 12.35 35.58
N THR A 3 -5.95 13.20 34.62
CA THR A 3 -6.71 13.31 33.37
C THR A 3 -6.58 11.98 32.64
N SER A 4 -7.60 11.11 32.72
CA SER A 4 -7.72 10.02 31.76
C SER A 4 -7.89 10.67 30.40
N ALA A 5 -6.89 10.56 29.54
CA ALA A 5 -7.05 10.86 28.12
C ALA A 5 -8.27 10.06 27.66
N GLN A 6 -9.33 10.76 27.27
CA GLN A 6 -10.54 10.14 26.79
C GLN A 6 -10.21 9.63 25.40
N GLU A 7 -10.00 8.32 25.26
CA GLU A 7 -9.74 7.70 23.96
C GLU A 7 -10.80 8.15 22.95
N SER A 8 -10.34 8.56 21.76
CA SER A 8 -11.22 9.00 20.69
C SER A 8 -12.29 7.92 20.44
N PRO A 9 -13.57 8.30 20.25
CA PRO A 9 -14.62 7.33 19.95
C PRO A 9 -14.31 6.50 18.69
N LEU A 10 -13.48 7.02 17.77
CA LEU A 10 -13.05 6.31 16.57
C LEU A 10 -12.01 5.22 16.86
N TRP A 11 -11.05 5.47 17.77
CA TRP A 11 -10.07 4.45 18.18
C TRP A 11 -10.76 3.21 18.74
N LYS A 12 -11.76 3.40 19.59
CA LYS A 12 -12.54 2.29 20.13
C LYS A 12 -13.24 1.45 19.05
N ARG A 13 -13.70 2.08 17.97
CA ARG A 13 -14.33 1.35 16.87
C ARG A 13 -13.31 0.59 16.02
N ILE A 14 -12.07 1.07 15.96
CA ILE A 14 -10.95 0.31 15.37
C ILE A 14 -10.66 -0.91 16.24
N ASP A 15 -10.60 -0.75 17.56
CA ASP A 15 -10.45 -1.89 18.49
C ASP A 15 -11.57 -2.92 18.31
N ASP A 16 -12.82 -2.46 18.15
CA ASP A 16 -13.96 -3.34 17.86
C ASP A 16 -13.77 -4.07 16.51
N ALA A 17 -13.28 -3.38 15.47
CA ALA A 17 -12.99 -3.97 14.17
C ALA A 17 -11.89 -5.04 14.24
N GLU A 18 -10.82 -4.77 14.99
CA GLU A 18 -9.74 -5.73 15.27
C GLU A 18 -10.26 -6.92 16.07
N TYR A 19 -11.11 -6.68 17.07
CA TYR A 19 -11.76 -7.75 17.82
C TYR A 19 -12.61 -8.65 16.90
N TYR A 20 -13.37 -8.07 15.96
CA TYR A 20 -14.11 -8.85 14.98
C TYR A 20 -13.19 -9.67 14.06
N LEU A 21 -12.06 -9.10 13.64
CA LEU A 21 -11.06 -9.81 12.84
C LEU A 21 -10.48 -11.01 13.60
N VAL A 22 -10.04 -10.83 14.84
CA VAL A 22 -9.43 -11.88 15.67
C VAL A 22 -10.45 -12.95 16.09
N SER A 23 -11.71 -12.55 16.31
CA SER A 23 -12.79 -13.48 16.67
C SER A 23 -13.38 -14.26 15.47
N GLY A 24 -12.93 -13.98 14.24
CA GLY A 24 -13.40 -14.65 13.03
C GLY A 24 -14.70 -14.07 12.45
N SER A 25 -15.17 -12.94 12.97
CA SER A 25 -16.34 -12.21 12.46
C SER A 25 -15.95 -11.29 11.30
N PHE A 26 -15.37 -11.85 10.24
CA PHE A 26 -14.68 -11.08 9.19
C PHE A 26 -15.59 -10.09 8.45
N ASP A 27 -16.85 -10.45 8.16
CA ASP A 27 -17.78 -9.49 7.53
C ASP A 27 -18.03 -8.27 8.42
N GLN A 28 -18.13 -8.46 9.75
CA GLN A 28 -18.28 -7.36 10.71
C GLN A 28 -17.00 -6.52 10.80
N ALA A 29 -15.83 -7.15 10.73
CA ALA A 29 -14.55 -6.44 10.67
C ALA A 29 -14.48 -5.52 9.44
N VAL A 30 -14.85 -6.02 8.25
CA VAL A 30 -14.90 -5.23 7.01
C VAL A 30 -15.88 -4.06 7.15
N LEU A 31 -17.12 -4.32 7.59
CA LEU A 31 -18.15 -3.28 7.72
C LEU A 31 -17.74 -2.20 8.72
N THR A 32 -17.14 -2.60 9.84
CA THR A 32 -16.69 -1.67 10.88
C THR A 32 -15.52 -0.83 10.38
N ALA A 33 -14.51 -1.44 9.74
CA ALA A 33 -13.36 -0.72 9.19
C ALA A 33 -13.75 0.32 8.12
N LEU A 34 -14.64 -0.04 7.19
CA LEU A 34 -15.13 0.89 6.17
C LEU A 34 -15.96 2.03 6.79
N SER A 35 -16.82 1.72 7.77
CA SER A 35 -17.61 2.74 8.44
C SER A 35 -16.76 3.71 9.27
N VAL A 36 -15.67 3.24 9.89
CA VAL A 36 -14.71 4.11 10.58
C VAL A 36 -14.01 5.03 9.57
N ALA A 37 -13.62 4.51 8.41
CA ALA A 37 -13.02 5.32 7.35
C ALA A 37 -13.96 6.46 6.89
N ASP A 38 -15.24 6.14 6.65
CA ASP A 38 -16.24 7.14 6.27
C ASP A 38 -16.38 8.24 7.35
N GLU A 39 -16.38 7.88 8.63
CA GLU A 39 -16.43 8.85 9.73
C GLU A 39 -15.16 9.70 9.84
N ILE A 40 -13.98 9.13 9.61
CA ILE A 40 -12.70 9.86 9.54
C ILE A 40 -12.76 10.92 8.42
N HIS A 41 -13.26 10.55 7.24
CA HIS A 41 -13.42 11.49 6.12
C HIS A 41 -14.36 12.65 6.46
N MET A 42 -15.48 12.37 7.14
CA MET A 42 -16.40 13.43 7.58
C MET A 42 -15.77 14.33 8.65
N ALA A 43 -15.07 13.75 9.63
CA ALA A 43 -14.40 14.49 10.69
C ALA A 43 -13.31 15.43 10.14
N SER A 44 -12.57 14.99 9.10
CA SER A 44 -11.56 15.81 8.44
C SER A 44 -12.14 16.97 7.63
N LEU A 45 -13.39 16.88 7.16
CA LEU A 45 -14.06 17.97 6.45
C LEU A 45 -14.61 19.03 7.42
N GLU A 46 -15.01 18.60 8.63
CA GLU A 46 -15.72 19.43 9.59
C GLU A 46 -14.79 20.14 10.61
N SER A 47 -13.55 19.68 10.79
CA SER A 47 -12.69 20.16 11.88
C SER A 47 -11.21 20.30 11.51
N ALA A 48 -10.50 21.18 12.24
CA ALA A 48 -9.04 21.23 12.28
C ALA A 48 -8.49 20.10 13.19
N SER A 49 -8.96 18.88 12.97
CA SER A 49 -8.46 17.69 13.67
C SER A 49 -6.99 17.47 13.34
N ASP A 50 -6.28 16.81 14.26
CA ASP A 50 -4.92 16.36 14.02
C ASP A 50 -4.92 15.40 12.82
N GLN A 51 -4.37 15.85 11.69
CA GLN A 51 -4.36 15.09 10.44
C GLN A 51 -3.48 13.84 10.56
N ASP A 52 -2.44 13.89 11.40
CA ASP A 52 -1.54 12.76 11.60
C ASP A 52 -2.24 11.64 12.38
N GLU A 53 -3.04 11.99 13.39
CA GLU A 53 -3.84 11.02 14.15
C GLU A 53 -4.92 10.37 13.26
N LEU A 54 -5.62 11.16 12.44
CA LEU A 54 -6.63 10.62 11.52
C LEU A 54 -6.02 9.68 10.47
N LEU A 55 -4.79 9.96 10.03
CA LEU A 55 -4.05 9.08 9.13
C LEU A 55 -3.68 7.76 9.80
N GLU A 56 -3.24 7.79 11.05
CA GLU A 56 -2.91 6.58 11.82
C GLU A 56 -4.14 5.69 12.04
N MET A 57 -5.29 6.30 12.36
CA MET A 57 -6.56 5.61 12.45
C MET A 57 -6.96 4.97 11.11
N LEU A 58 -6.81 5.70 10.00
CA LEU A 58 -7.16 5.22 8.67
C LEU A 58 -6.23 4.09 8.22
N GLU A 59 -4.94 4.17 8.54
CA GLU A 59 -3.96 3.09 8.29
C GLU A 59 -4.35 1.82 9.07
N SER A 60 -4.73 1.96 10.34
CA SER A 60 -5.15 0.84 11.20
C SER A 60 -6.41 0.16 10.68
N ALA A 61 -7.44 0.95 10.34
CA ALA A 61 -8.66 0.42 9.71
C ALA A 61 -8.37 -0.23 8.34
N GLY A 62 -7.45 0.33 7.56
CA GLY A 62 -7.01 -0.24 6.28
C GLY A 62 -6.32 -1.59 6.46
N MET A 63 -5.57 -1.75 7.54
CA MET A 63 -4.91 -3.00 7.87
C MET A 63 -5.90 -4.10 8.29
N VAL A 64 -6.91 -3.74 9.08
CA VAL A 64 -8.03 -4.65 9.40
C VAL A 64 -8.75 -5.08 8.13
N LEU A 65 -9.02 -4.14 7.22
CA LEU A 65 -9.71 -4.41 5.96
C LEU A 65 -8.98 -5.43 5.09
N VAL A 66 -7.68 -5.24 4.84
CA VAL A 66 -6.91 -6.17 3.97
C VAL A 66 -6.82 -7.57 4.58
N GLN A 67 -6.71 -7.67 5.91
CA GLN A 67 -6.66 -8.95 6.61
C GLN A 67 -8.03 -9.65 6.62
N ALA A 68 -9.12 -8.92 6.85
CA ALA A 68 -10.46 -9.50 6.81
C ALA A 68 -10.84 -9.99 5.40
N LEU A 69 -10.53 -9.22 4.35
CA LEU A 69 -10.79 -9.61 2.96
C LEU A 69 -9.99 -10.85 2.54
N LYS A 70 -8.76 -11.00 3.06
CA LYS A 70 -7.97 -12.23 2.88
C LYS A 70 -8.70 -13.44 3.43
N GLU A 71 -9.15 -13.38 4.69
CA GLU A 71 -9.83 -14.51 5.34
C GLU A 71 -11.18 -14.83 4.67
N LEU A 72 -11.84 -13.83 4.09
CA LEU A 72 -13.05 -13.99 3.26
C LEU A 72 -12.77 -14.50 1.83
N ARG A 73 -11.51 -14.73 1.43
CA ARG A 73 -11.10 -15.11 0.07
C ARG A 73 -11.53 -14.09 -1.00
N ARG A 74 -11.63 -12.82 -0.62
CA ARG A 74 -12.02 -11.68 -1.48
C ARG A 74 -10.81 -10.82 -1.85
N ALA A 75 -9.66 -11.44 -2.03
CA ALA A 75 -8.41 -10.72 -2.32
C ALA A 75 -8.50 -9.88 -3.60
N SER A 76 -9.19 -10.36 -4.65
CA SER A 76 -9.39 -9.60 -5.90
C SER A 76 -10.09 -8.26 -5.73
N GLU A 77 -10.93 -8.10 -4.70
CA GLU A 77 -11.66 -6.86 -4.43
C GLU A 77 -10.84 -5.85 -3.59
N MET A 78 -9.69 -6.26 -3.08
CA MET A 78 -8.95 -5.52 -2.05
C MET A 78 -8.56 -4.11 -2.46
N PHE A 79 -7.93 -3.93 -3.62
CA PHE A 79 -7.55 -2.60 -4.08
C PHE A 79 -8.74 -1.75 -4.55
N ALA A 80 -9.86 -2.36 -4.92
CA ALA A 80 -11.09 -1.61 -5.17
C ALA A 80 -11.63 -1.02 -3.85
N GLN A 81 -11.62 -1.79 -2.76
CA GLN A 81 -12.05 -1.31 -1.44
C GLN A 81 -11.07 -0.31 -0.83
N LEU A 82 -9.76 -0.54 -0.96
CA LEU A 82 -8.74 0.43 -0.53
C LEU A 82 -8.86 1.74 -1.32
N LYS A 83 -9.10 1.69 -2.63
CA LYS A 83 -9.34 2.90 -3.43
C LYS A 83 -10.56 3.67 -2.94
N MET A 84 -11.66 3.00 -2.59
CA MET A 84 -12.82 3.67 -1.98
C MET A 84 -12.48 4.27 -0.61
N MET A 85 -11.73 3.54 0.20
CA MET A 85 -11.36 3.93 1.56
C MET A 85 -10.38 5.11 1.61
N PHE A 86 -9.43 5.20 0.68
CA PHE A 86 -8.38 6.23 0.66
C PHE A 86 -8.58 7.27 -0.45
N GLY A 87 -9.65 7.16 -1.23
CA GLY A 87 -9.97 8.02 -2.39
C GLY A 87 -9.16 7.71 -3.66
N SER A 88 -7.89 7.32 -3.51
CA SER A 88 -7.02 6.92 -4.62
C SER A 88 -6.08 5.79 -4.22
N VAL A 89 -5.55 5.05 -5.20
CA VAL A 89 -4.56 3.99 -4.93
C VAL A 89 -3.24 4.58 -4.38
N PRO A 90 -2.68 5.66 -4.95
CA PRO A 90 -1.48 6.29 -4.40
C PRO A 90 -1.63 6.85 -2.97
N SER A 91 -2.86 7.18 -2.56
CA SER A 91 -3.15 7.65 -1.19
C SER A 91 -3.05 6.55 -0.13
N VAL A 92 -3.03 5.27 -0.53
CA VAL A 92 -2.98 4.14 0.41
C VAL A 92 -1.63 4.14 1.12
N PRO A 93 -1.57 4.08 2.47
CA PRO A 93 -0.33 3.98 3.22
C PRO A 93 0.51 2.78 2.77
N ALA A 94 1.84 2.95 2.67
CA ALA A 94 2.74 1.95 2.11
C ALA A 94 2.60 0.57 2.77
N ARG A 95 2.41 0.52 4.10
CA ARG A 95 2.23 -0.75 4.83
C ARG A 95 0.97 -1.50 4.41
N VAL A 96 -0.15 -0.78 4.27
CA VAL A 96 -1.43 -1.32 3.81
C VAL A 96 -1.29 -1.79 2.36
N PHE A 97 -0.67 -0.99 1.51
CA PHE A 97 -0.43 -1.30 0.11
C PHE A 97 0.43 -2.58 -0.06
N LEU A 98 1.60 -2.63 0.60
CA LEU A 98 2.51 -3.78 0.55
C LEU A 98 1.80 -5.05 1.01
N THR A 99 1.11 -5.00 2.15
CA THR A 99 0.39 -6.14 2.70
C THR A 99 -0.69 -6.62 1.73
N GLY A 100 -1.48 -5.71 1.18
CA GLY A 100 -2.54 -6.05 0.25
C GLY A 100 -2.05 -6.65 -1.06
N ALA A 101 -0.99 -6.08 -1.64
CA ALA A 101 -0.36 -6.62 -2.84
C ALA A 101 0.24 -8.02 -2.61
N THR A 102 0.91 -8.23 -1.48
CA THR A 102 1.44 -9.56 -1.12
C THR A 102 0.33 -10.60 -0.98
N ILE A 103 -0.80 -10.25 -0.35
CA ILE A 103 -1.95 -11.14 -0.23
C ILE A 103 -2.53 -11.48 -1.60
N GLN A 104 -2.77 -10.47 -2.46
CA GLN A 104 -3.29 -10.72 -3.81
C GLN A 104 -2.38 -11.63 -4.64
N MET A 105 -1.06 -11.43 -4.56
CA MET A 105 -0.09 -12.32 -5.20
C MET A 105 -0.14 -13.76 -4.67
N ALA A 106 -0.22 -13.93 -3.34
CA ALA A 106 -0.28 -15.25 -2.72
C ALA A 106 -1.56 -16.01 -3.08
N GLU A 107 -2.68 -15.32 -3.25
CA GLU A 107 -3.96 -15.88 -3.69
C GLU A 107 -4.07 -15.99 -5.23
N GLY A 108 -3.03 -15.61 -5.98
CA GLY A 108 -3.00 -15.67 -7.44
C GLY A 108 -3.88 -14.64 -8.16
N SER A 109 -4.41 -13.65 -7.44
CA SER A 109 -5.26 -12.57 -7.95
C SER A 109 -4.42 -11.43 -8.53
N ILE A 110 -3.69 -11.69 -9.63
CA ILE A 110 -2.59 -10.83 -10.10
C ILE A 110 -2.91 -9.96 -11.32
N SER A 111 -4.08 -10.12 -11.94
CA SER A 111 -4.43 -9.46 -13.22
C SER A 111 -4.36 -7.93 -13.15
N ASP A 112 -4.78 -7.38 -12.02
CA ASP A 112 -4.92 -5.92 -11.84
C ASP A 112 -3.72 -5.30 -11.11
N LEU A 113 -2.80 -6.13 -10.59
CA LEU A 113 -1.69 -5.64 -9.76
C LEU A 113 -0.70 -4.79 -10.55
N ARG A 114 -0.40 -5.14 -11.81
CA ARG A 114 0.55 -4.37 -12.64
C ARG A 114 0.15 -2.90 -12.77
N PRO A 115 -1.06 -2.56 -13.28
CA PRO A 115 -1.47 -1.17 -13.38
C PRO A 115 -1.58 -0.50 -12.00
N ILE A 116 -1.95 -1.22 -10.94
CA ILE A 116 -2.00 -0.70 -9.57
C ILE A 116 -0.60 -0.25 -9.08
N PHE A 117 0.43 -1.07 -9.26
CA PHE A 117 1.80 -0.73 -8.90
C PHE A 117 2.34 0.45 -9.73
N GLU A 118 2.08 0.44 -11.03
CA GLU A 118 2.52 1.50 -11.94
C GLU A 118 1.84 2.84 -11.58
N GLU A 119 0.53 2.83 -11.31
CA GLU A 119 -0.23 3.99 -10.82
C GLU A 119 0.34 4.48 -9.48
N TYR A 120 0.54 3.57 -8.52
CA TYR A 120 1.06 3.92 -7.20
C TYR A 120 2.42 4.61 -7.32
N LEU A 121 3.42 3.97 -7.92
CA LEU A 121 4.81 4.45 -7.95
C LEU A 121 5.00 5.72 -8.80
N ALA A 122 4.17 5.95 -9.84
CA ALA A 122 4.26 7.11 -10.71
C ALA A 122 3.78 8.42 -10.07
N ASN A 123 2.94 8.34 -9.04
CA ASN A 123 2.32 9.50 -8.39
C ASN A 123 3.14 10.07 -7.23
N TRP A 124 4.22 9.39 -6.81
CA TRP A 124 5.09 9.87 -5.73
C TRP A 124 6.26 10.67 -6.28
N ARG A 125 6.47 11.87 -5.72
CA ARG A 125 7.58 12.77 -6.09
C ARG A 125 8.59 12.87 -4.95
N TYR A 126 9.87 12.70 -5.27
CA TYR A 126 10.95 12.91 -4.32
C TYR A 126 11.14 14.40 -4.05
N THR A 127 11.23 14.79 -2.78
CA THR A 127 11.58 16.14 -2.35
C THR A 127 12.97 16.15 -1.71
N ASP A 128 13.62 17.32 -1.69
CA ASP A 128 14.98 17.49 -1.13
C ASP A 128 15.08 17.16 0.37
N ASP A 129 13.94 17.00 1.05
CA ASP A 129 13.82 16.60 2.46
C ASP A 129 13.92 15.07 2.68
N GLU A 130 14.46 14.32 1.70
CA GLU A 130 14.62 12.85 1.72
C GLU A 130 13.31 12.06 1.89
N VAL A 131 12.18 12.66 1.53
CA VAL A 131 10.85 12.05 1.56
C VAL A 131 10.18 12.08 0.19
N TYR A 132 9.25 11.16 -0.02
CA TYR A 132 8.35 11.15 -1.16
C TYR A 132 7.03 11.77 -0.73
N VAL A 133 6.55 12.73 -1.52
CA VAL A 133 5.26 13.39 -1.30
C VAL A 133 4.32 12.98 -2.42
N PHE A 134 3.13 12.52 -2.02
CA PHE A 134 2.02 12.37 -2.93
C PHE A 134 1.37 13.74 -3.12
N ASP A 135 1.60 14.34 -4.30
CA ASP A 135 0.88 15.52 -4.74
C ASP A 135 -0.41 15.00 -5.38
N GLY A 136 -1.44 14.83 -4.55
CA GLY A 136 -2.76 14.35 -4.98
C GLY A 136 -3.16 15.09 -6.23
N GLY A 137 -3.12 14.39 -7.36
CA GLY A 137 -3.24 15.00 -8.68
C GLY A 137 -4.43 15.95 -8.72
N ASN A 138 -4.29 17.06 -9.45
CA ASN A 138 -5.23 18.18 -9.54
C ASN A 138 -6.68 17.82 -10.00
N ASP A 139 -7.01 16.54 -10.09
CA ASP A 139 -8.36 16.01 -10.31
C ASP A 139 -9.18 16.17 -9.03
N SER A 140 -9.75 17.37 -8.95
CA SER A 140 -10.65 17.90 -7.93
C SER A 140 -12.03 17.21 -7.94
N THR A 141 -12.07 15.89 -8.16
CA THR A 141 -13.31 15.13 -8.32
C THR A 141 -13.30 13.84 -7.52
N SER A 142 -13.27 13.93 -6.19
CA SER A 142 -14.27 13.33 -5.30
C SER A 142 -13.74 13.30 -3.87
N ASN A 143 -14.52 13.88 -2.94
CA ASN A 143 -14.27 14.00 -1.51
C ASN A 143 -13.03 14.86 -1.17
N GLY A 144 -13.24 16.04 -0.60
CA GLY A 144 -12.21 17.04 -0.27
C GLY A 144 -11.14 16.61 0.74
N PHE A 145 -10.95 15.31 0.95
CA PHE A 145 -9.88 14.71 1.72
C PHE A 145 -8.64 14.52 0.82
N VAL A 146 -7.97 15.62 0.50
CA VAL A 146 -6.62 15.56 -0.09
C VAL A 146 -5.65 15.44 1.06
N VAL A 147 -5.43 14.20 1.52
CA VAL A 147 -4.33 13.97 2.44
C VAL A 147 -3.03 14.06 1.67
N LYS A 148 -2.22 15.03 2.07
CA LYS A 148 -0.82 15.06 1.71
C LYS A 148 -0.13 13.90 2.43
N SER A 149 -0.07 12.76 1.76
CA SER A 149 0.63 11.59 2.29
C SER A 149 2.14 11.77 2.10
N ILE A 150 2.89 11.50 3.17
CA ILE A 150 4.35 11.55 3.18
C ILE A 150 4.83 10.12 3.35
N MET A 151 5.70 9.67 2.45
CA MET A 151 6.31 8.36 2.49
C MET A 151 7.82 8.52 2.62
N SER A 152 8.44 7.75 3.51
CA SER A 152 9.90 7.73 3.62
C SER A 152 10.53 7.11 2.38
N THR A 153 11.78 7.48 2.10
CA THR A 153 12.56 6.89 1.02
C THR A 153 12.66 5.36 1.14
N GLY A 154 12.78 4.82 2.37
CA GLY A 154 12.78 3.38 2.62
C GLY A 154 11.49 2.69 2.18
N GLN A 155 10.33 3.23 2.55
CA GLN A 155 9.02 2.69 2.17
C GLN A 155 8.79 2.71 0.65
N TYR A 156 9.22 3.78 -0.05
CA TYR A 156 9.15 3.82 -1.50
C TYR A 156 9.92 2.65 -2.13
N PHE A 157 11.12 2.37 -1.62
CA PHE A 157 11.94 1.27 -2.10
C PHE A 157 11.34 -0.10 -1.81
N GLU A 158 10.73 -0.30 -0.65
CA GLU A 158 10.04 -1.55 -0.34
C GLU A 158 8.94 -1.83 -1.37
N VAL A 159 8.17 -0.80 -1.77
CA VAL A 159 7.13 -0.94 -2.81
C VAL A 159 7.75 -1.21 -4.18
N ALA A 160 8.82 -0.50 -4.54
CA ALA A 160 9.52 -0.70 -5.81
C ALA A 160 10.19 -2.09 -5.92
N GLU A 161 10.76 -2.59 -4.82
CA GLU A 161 11.34 -3.93 -4.74
C GLU A 161 10.26 -5.00 -4.85
N LEU A 162 9.14 -4.85 -4.12
CA LEU A 162 8.00 -5.76 -4.23
C LEU A 162 7.49 -5.83 -5.67
N TYR A 163 7.35 -4.68 -6.33
CA TYR A 163 6.92 -4.61 -7.73
C TYR A 163 7.91 -5.29 -8.69
N THR A 164 9.18 -4.91 -8.64
CA THR A 164 10.17 -5.34 -9.63
C THR A 164 10.65 -6.77 -9.40
N VAL A 165 11.02 -7.11 -8.17
CA VAL A 165 11.61 -8.41 -7.84
C VAL A 165 10.52 -9.45 -7.65
N THR A 166 9.53 -9.16 -6.80
CA THR A 166 8.52 -10.18 -6.46
C THR A 166 7.47 -10.28 -7.55
N PHE A 167 6.80 -9.18 -7.87
CA PHE A 167 5.67 -9.21 -8.79
C PHE A 167 6.10 -9.46 -10.24
N LEU A 168 7.00 -8.64 -10.80
CA LEU A 168 7.40 -8.78 -12.21
C LEU A 168 8.29 -10.02 -12.44
N CYS A 169 9.38 -10.19 -11.68
CA CYS A 169 10.33 -11.27 -11.97
C CYS A 169 9.89 -12.66 -11.50
N ILE A 170 9.32 -12.76 -10.30
CA ILE A 170 8.99 -14.06 -9.69
C ILE A 170 7.59 -14.48 -10.09
N VAL A 171 6.58 -13.64 -9.81
CA VAL A 171 5.17 -13.98 -9.98
C VAL A 171 4.76 -13.92 -11.46
N SER A 172 5.09 -12.83 -12.16
CA SER A 172 4.69 -12.62 -13.56
C SER A 172 5.70 -13.19 -14.57
N GLN A 173 6.91 -13.53 -14.13
CA GLN A 173 8.02 -14.00 -14.96
C GLN A 173 8.40 -13.04 -16.11
N ASP A 174 8.13 -11.75 -15.94
CA ASP A 174 8.40 -10.66 -16.89
C ASP A 174 9.65 -9.88 -16.46
N SER A 175 10.80 -10.53 -16.57
CA SER A 175 12.09 -9.94 -16.18
C SER A 175 12.51 -8.78 -17.08
N GLU A 176 12.08 -8.77 -18.34
CA GLU A 176 12.40 -7.68 -19.28
C GLU A 176 11.70 -6.39 -18.88
N THR A 177 10.42 -6.46 -18.51
CA THR A 177 9.72 -5.29 -17.94
C THR A 177 10.36 -4.85 -16.64
N ALA A 178 10.77 -5.77 -15.77
CA ALA A 178 11.42 -5.41 -14.51
C ALA A 178 12.72 -4.62 -14.74
N ILE A 179 13.56 -5.05 -15.70
CA ILE A 179 14.79 -4.35 -16.09
C ILE A 179 14.46 -2.98 -16.70
N SER A 180 13.52 -2.94 -17.66
CA SER A 180 13.10 -1.72 -18.35
C SER A 180 12.53 -0.68 -17.39
N TRP A 181 11.72 -1.11 -16.43
CA TRP A 181 11.18 -0.23 -15.39
C TRP A 181 12.30 0.31 -14.51
N ALA A 182 13.20 -0.55 -14.05
CA ALA A 182 14.32 -0.14 -13.20
C ALA A 182 15.21 0.88 -13.92
N GLU A 183 15.48 0.70 -15.22
CA GLU A 183 16.30 1.63 -16.01
C GLU A 183 15.65 3.00 -16.23
N LYS A 184 14.32 3.04 -16.32
CA LYS A 184 13.56 4.26 -16.57
C LYS A 184 13.16 5.01 -15.30
N ALA A 185 13.15 4.35 -14.15
CA ALA A 185 12.80 4.99 -12.89
C ALA A 185 13.76 6.15 -12.61
N HIS A 186 13.22 7.37 -12.50
CA HIS A 186 13.98 8.57 -12.16
C HIS A 186 14.36 8.56 -10.67
N LEU A 187 15.41 7.79 -10.37
CA LEU A 187 15.94 7.57 -9.03
C LEU A 187 17.09 8.57 -8.76
N THR A 188 17.03 9.31 -7.65
CA THR A 188 18.14 10.11 -7.09
C THR A 188 19.40 9.28 -6.78
N GLU A 189 20.51 9.94 -6.47
CA GLU A 189 21.81 9.27 -6.31
C GLU A 189 21.87 8.28 -5.13
N GLN A 190 21.08 8.49 -4.06
CA GLN A 190 20.92 7.53 -2.96
C GLN A 190 20.09 6.30 -3.38
N SER A 191 19.02 6.49 -4.16
CA SER A 191 18.23 5.39 -4.76
C SER A 191 19.00 4.51 -5.75
N ARG A 192 20.17 4.93 -6.23
CA ARG A 192 21.04 4.07 -7.05
C ARG A 192 21.54 2.85 -6.30
N GLN A 193 21.64 2.89 -4.95
CA GLN A 193 22.07 1.73 -4.18
C GLN A 193 21.00 0.63 -4.16
N VAL A 194 19.73 0.97 -3.99
CA VAL A 194 18.61 0.02 -4.12
C VAL A 194 18.50 -0.51 -5.55
N PHE A 195 18.73 0.35 -6.54
CA PHE A 195 18.87 -0.08 -7.93
C PHE A 195 20.03 -1.07 -8.13
N PHE A 196 21.17 -0.89 -7.46
CA PHE A 196 22.24 -1.89 -7.45
C PHE A 196 21.82 -3.20 -6.78
N PHE A 197 21.01 -3.16 -5.71
CA PHE A 197 20.47 -4.37 -5.08
C PHE A 197 19.47 -5.09 -5.98
N CYS A 198 18.43 -4.41 -6.47
CA CYS A 198 17.45 -4.99 -7.39
C CYS A 198 18.11 -5.54 -8.66
N LYS A 199 18.99 -4.77 -9.30
CA LYS A 199 19.72 -5.21 -10.50
C LYS A 199 20.63 -6.39 -10.22
N ARG A 200 21.39 -6.38 -9.12
CA ARG A 200 22.30 -7.49 -8.77
C ARG A 200 21.52 -8.73 -8.37
N TYR A 201 20.40 -8.59 -7.69
CA TYR A 201 19.52 -9.69 -7.32
C TYR A 201 18.79 -10.28 -8.54
N LEU A 202 18.28 -9.44 -9.45
CA LEU A 202 17.72 -9.86 -10.74
C LEU A 202 18.76 -10.61 -11.58
N ILE A 203 19.99 -10.09 -11.66
CA ILE A 203 21.08 -10.73 -12.40
C ILE A 203 21.41 -12.10 -11.78
N ILE A 204 21.48 -12.20 -10.45
CA ILE A 204 21.72 -13.49 -9.76
C ILE A 204 20.56 -14.48 -10.03
N LEU A 205 19.31 -14.02 -9.94
CA LEU A 205 18.13 -14.86 -10.20
C LEU A 205 18.07 -15.33 -11.66
N LEU A 206 18.39 -14.46 -12.62
CA LEU A 206 18.45 -14.80 -14.04
C LEU A 206 19.63 -15.73 -14.37
N GLN A 207 20.77 -15.59 -13.68
CA GLN A 207 21.88 -16.53 -13.81
C GLN A 207 21.52 -17.91 -13.27
N HIS A 208 20.83 -17.99 -12.12
CA HIS A 208 20.35 -19.26 -11.57
C HIS A 208 19.25 -19.93 -12.43
N LYS A 209 18.33 -19.17 -13.04
CA LYS A 209 17.33 -19.73 -13.99
C LYS A 209 17.96 -20.24 -15.29
N ASN A 210 19.08 -19.67 -15.75
CA ASN A 210 19.83 -20.19 -16.91
C ASN A 210 20.68 -21.43 -16.59
N LEU A 211 20.97 -21.69 -15.31
CA LEU A 211 21.66 -22.90 -14.85
C LEU A 211 20.71 -24.11 -14.70
N SER A 212 19.39 -23.93 -14.83
CA SER A 212 18.39 -25.01 -14.82
C SER A 212 17.90 -25.41 -16.22
N VAL A 213 18.76 -25.32 -17.25
CA VAL A 213 18.57 -26.12 -18.47
C VAL A 213 19.15 -27.51 -18.18
N PRO A 214 18.35 -28.57 -18.01
CA PRO A 214 18.92 -29.90 -17.99
C PRO A 214 19.45 -30.19 -19.39
N LEU A 215 20.78 -30.23 -19.52
CA LEU A 215 21.41 -31.18 -20.41
C LEU A 215 21.08 -32.57 -19.86
N CYS A 216 19.96 -33.13 -20.33
CA CYS A 216 19.72 -34.56 -20.58
C CYS A 216 18.30 -34.76 -21.12
#